data_AF-A0AAV9PFP4-F1
#
_entry.id   AF-A0AAV9PFP4-F1
#
_cell.length_a   1.000
_cell.length_b   1.000
_cell.length_c   1.000
_cell.angle_alpha   90.00
_cell.angle_beta   90.00
_cell.angle_gamma   90.00
#
_symmetry.space_group_name_H-M   'P 1'
#
loop_
_entity.id
_entity.type
_entity.pdbx_description
1 polymer ?
#
loop_
_entity_poly.entity_id
_entity_poly.type
_entity_poly.pdbx_seq_one_letter_code
_entity_poly.pdbx_strand_id
1 'polypeptide(L)'
;MAEPSFKVLIIGAGSTGLLLAQGLKQQNVKTTVFEREDPELYQSRPREWGIPLQWGAQHIQKCVPPDMRAHLNESICCGPFYGAKGLTLPHYNAETGEKLFDMPGNEPRRISRRKLRNFLNQGIDVKYVEKLRNVHKESPNTVKATFEDGTTATGHVLIGCDGARSAVRPCLVGEDAAQLMDLDIQMFNLAAPKDFAEPWRSVGASLTSDLTWSTDRTTVYKPFDWSAEELADIVTLAGDAAHAIPPHRGQGLNNALEDAAKLVDEVTLAAQGQQSIA
;
A
#
# COMPACT_ATOMS: atom_id res chain seq x y z
N MET A 1 27.07 9.91 -20.63
CA MET A 1 26.04 10.68 -19.90
C MET A 1 26.40 10.58 -18.43
N ALA A 2 26.51 11.70 -17.71
CA ALA A 2 26.78 11.66 -16.26
C ALA A 2 25.67 10.87 -15.57
N GLU A 3 26.00 10.04 -14.58
CA GLU A 3 24.97 9.38 -13.78
C GLU A 3 24.02 10.44 -13.18
N PRO A 4 22.70 10.19 -13.11
CA PRO A 4 21.80 11.07 -12.37
C PRO A 4 22.31 11.19 -10.94
N SER A 5 22.56 12.43 -10.49
CA SER A 5 23.07 12.69 -9.14
C SER A 5 22.06 12.27 -8.09
N PHE A 6 20.76 12.48 -8.35
CA PHE A 6 19.69 12.23 -7.39
C PHE A 6 19.21 10.77 -7.39
N LYS A 7 19.14 10.15 -6.21
CA LYS A 7 18.81 8.73 -6.03
C LYS A 7 17.81 8.52 -4.89
N VAL A 8 16.76 7.75 -5.15
CA VAL A 8 15.70 7.41 -4.19
C VAL A 8 15.81 5.94 -3.78
N LEU A 9 15.72 5.68 -2.48
CA LEU A 9 15.59 4.33 -1.91
C LEU A 9 14.14 4.09 -1.53
N ILE A 10 13.55 2.99 -1.98
CA ILE A 10 12.18 2.59 -1.63
C ILE A 10 12.28 1.28 -0.85
N ILE A 11 11.81 1.28 0.40
CA ILE A 11 11.79 0.07 1.24
C ILE A 11 10.39 -0.54 1.17
N GLY A 12 10.26 -1.69 0.50
CA GLY A 12 9.01 -2.43 0.31
C GLY A 12 8.55 -2.45 -1.16
N ALA A 13 8.41 -3.64 -1.74
CA ALA A 13 7.88 -3.87 -3.09
C ALA A 13 6.39 -4.30 -3.04
N GLY A 14 5.62 -3.62 -2.19
CA GLY A 14 4.16 -3.68 -2.21
C GLY A 14 3.56 -2.78 -3.30
N SER A 15 2.22 -2.66 -3.32
CA SER A 15 1.53 -1.83 -4.30
C SER A 15 1.99 -0.37 -4.29
N THR A 16 2.22 0.20 -3.10
CA THR A 16 2.69 1.58 -2.92
C THR A 16 4.08 1.79 -3.50
N GLY A 17 5.06 1.01 -3.05
CA GLY A 17 6.46 1.16 -3.44
C GLY A 17 6.69 0.87 -4.92
N LEU A 18 6.00 -0.13 -5.48
CA LEU A 18 6.08 -0.41 -6.91
C LEU A 18 5.41 0.67 -7.76
N LEU A 19 4.26 1.23 -7.33
CA LEU A 19 3.64 2.33 -8.07
C LEU A 19 4.52 3.57 -8.08
N LEU A 20 5.09 3.92 -6.92
CA LEU A 20 6.05 5.00 -6.77
C LEU A 20 7.27 4.79 -7.69
N ALA A 21 7.83 3.59 -7.72
CA ALA A 21 8.92 3.24 -8.61
C ALA A 21 8.56 3.37 -10.10
N GLN A 22 7.36 2.93 -10.51
CA GLN A 22 6.87 3.11 -11.88
C GLN A 22 6.76 4.59 -12.27
N GLY A 23 6.22 5.42 -11.37
CA GLY A 23 6.09 6.86 -11.62
C GLY A 23 7.44 7.56 -11.72
N LEU A 24 8.35 7.30 -10.79
CA LEU A 24 9.70 7.88 -10.79
C LEU A 24 10.53 7.42 -11.99
N LYS A 25 10.37 6.16 -12.42
CA LYS A 25 11.00 5.64 -13.64
C LYS A 25 10.56 6.43 -14.88
N GLN A 26 9.28 6.77 -15.00
CA GLN A 26 8.78 7.61 -16.10
C GLN A 26 9.38 9.03 -16.10
N GLN A 27 9.78 9.52 -14.92
CA GLN A 27 10.41 10.83 -14.75
C GLN A 27 11.95 10.76 -14.84
N ASN A 28 12.52 9.61 -15.20
CA ASN A 28 13.97 9.36 -15.25
C ASN A 28 14.70 9.61 -13.92
N VAL A 29 14.01 9.42 -12.79
CA VAL A 29 14.62 9.51 -11.45
C VAL A 29 15.22 8.16 -11.08
N LYS A 30 16.48 8.13 -10.64
CA LYS A 30 17.17 6.88 -10.26
C LYS A 30 16.57 6.34 -8.96
N THR A 31 15.97 5.15 -9.02
CA THR A 31 15.33 4.49 -7.88
C THR A 31 15.96 3.13 -7.61
N THR A 32 15.99 2.70 -6.35
CA THR A 32 16.25 1.30 -5.99
C THR A 32 15.18 0.84 -5.01
N VAL A 33 14.47 -0.24 -5.36
CA VAL A 33 13.43 -0.85 -4.51
C VAL A 33 14.05 -2.02 -3.76
N PHE A 34 13.82 -2.09 -2.46
CA PHE A 34 14.27 -3.19 -1.60
C PHE A 34 13.05 -3.97 -1.10
N GLU A 35 13.13 -5.29 -1.08
CA GLU A 35 12.07 -6.16 -0.57
C GLU A 35 12.68 -7.28 0.26
N ARG A 36 12.04 -7.63 1.37
CA ARG A 36 12.49 -8.74 2.22
C ARG A 36 11.85 -10.06 1.88
N GLU A 37 10.66 -10.02 1.30
CA GLU A 37 9.93 -11.22 0.97
C GLU A 37 10.35 -11.77 -0.38
N ASP A 38 10.67 -13.05 -0.37
CA ASP A 38 10.93 -13.83 -1.56
C ASP A 38 9.77 -13.72 -2.58
N PRO A 39 10.07 -13.50 -3.87
CA PRO A 39 9.05 -13.31 -4.89
C PRO A 39 8.16 -14.52 -5.11
N GLU A 40 8.64 -15.75 -4.90
CA GLU A 40 7.87 -16.99 -5.07
C GLU A 40 6.91 -17.18 -3.90
N LEU A 41 7.38 -16.97 -2.67
CA LEU A 41 6.55 -17.02 -1.46
C LEU A 41 5.37 -16.05 -1.54
N TYR A 42 5.59 -14.86 -2.12
CA TYR A 42 4.51 -13.90 -2.33
C TYR A 42 3.37 -14.48 -3.18
N GLN A 43 3.68 -15.29 -4.21
CA GLN A 43 2.67 -15.83 -5.13
C GLN A 43 1.76 -16.86 -4.46
N SER A 44 2.26 -17.55 -3.43
CA SER A 44 1.54 -18.61 -2.70
C SER A 44 0.98 -18.17 -1.36
N ARG A 45 0.92 -16.86 -1.06
CA ARG A 45 0.41 -16.35 0.21
C ARG A 45 -1.04 -16.80 0.46
N PRO A 46 -1.35 -17.34 1.65
CA PRO A 46 -2.73 -17.73 2.00
C PRO A 46 -3.64 -16.52 2.23
N ARG A 47 -3.08 -15.36 2.60
CA ARG A 47 -3.79 -14.09 2.78
C ARG A 47 -3.88 -13.30 1.46
N GLU A 48 -4.61 -13.85 0.49
CA GLU A 48 -4.99 -13.17 -0.75
C GLU A 48 -6.50 -12.89 -0.73
N TRP A 49 -6.87 -11.62 -0.71
CA TRP A 49 -8.27 -11.19 -0.81
C TRP A 49 -8.41 -10.14 -1.91
N GLY A 50 -9.60 -10.06 -2.51
CA GLY A 50 -9.89 -8.96 -3.41
C GLY A 50 -9.92 -7.64 -2.64
N ILE A 51 -9.49 -6.53 -3.22
CA ILE A 51 -9.57 -5.20 -2.61
C ILE A 51 -10.42 -4.31 -3.52
N PRO A 52 -11.34 -3.48 -2.99
CA PRO A 52 -12.02 -2.49 -3.80
C PRO A 52 -11.03 -1.40 -4.24
N LEU A 53 -10.88 -1.23 -5.55
CA LEU A 53 -10.22 -0.09 -6.18
C LEU A 53 -11.29 0.91 -6.60
N GLN A 54 -11.13 2.16 -6.18
CA GLN A 54 -12.07 3.27 -6.40
C GLN A 54 -11.29 4.47 -6.96
N TRP A 55 -11.18 5.58 -6.21
CA TRP A 55 -10.43 6.77 -6.63
C TRP A 55 -8.95 6.49 -6.86
N GLY A 56 -8.37 5.50 -6.18
CA GLY A 56 -6.99 5.02 -6.37
C GLY A 56 -6.64 4.68 -7.83
N ALA A 57 -7.65 4.35 -8.64
CA ALA A 57 -7.51 4.03 -10.05
C ALA A 57 -6.78 5.11 -10.87
N GLN A 58 -7.11 6.38 -10.64
CA GLN A 58 -6.55 7.50 -11.41
C GLN A 58 -5.05 7.68 -11.13
N HIS A 59 -4.63 7.35 -9.91
CA HIS A 59 -3.23 7.45 -9.48
C HIS A 59 -2.39 6.34 -10.12
N ILE A 60 -2.96 5.13 -10.30
CA ILE A 60 -2.29 4.09 -11.10
C ILE A 60 -2.09 4.58 -12.54
N GLN A 61 -3.14 5.12 -13.16
CA GLN A 61 -3.07 5.61 -14.54
C GLN A 61 -2.03 6.72 -14.71
N LYS A 62 -1.86 7.61 -13.72
CA LYS A 62 -0.84 8.66 -13.75
C LYS A 62 0.59 8.09 -13.72
N CYS A 63 0.82 7.04 -12.93
CA CYS A 63 2.16 6.56 -12.59
C CYS A 63 2.63 5.33 -13.38
N VAL A 64 1.84 4.79 -14.31
CA VAL A 64 2.29 3.72 -15.23
C VAL A 64 2.33 4.19 -16.69
N PRO A 65 3.19 3.63 -17.56
CA PRO A 65 3.28 4.03 -18.97
C PRO A 65 2.02 3.65 -19.79
N PRO A 66 1.78 4.28 -20.95
CA PRO A 66 0.54 4.11 -21.72
C PRO A 66 0.20 2.66 -22.13
N ASP A 67 1.20 1.85 -22.44
CA ASP A 67 1.07 0.42 -22.75
C ASP A 67 0.52 -0.37 -21.56
N MET A 68 1.04 -0.13 -20.35
CA MET A 68 0.51 -0.75 -19.14
C MET A 68 -0.93 -0.30 -18.84
N ARG A 69 -1.26 0.99 -19.08
CA ARG A 69 -2.62 1.53 -18.85
C ARG A 69 -3.67 0.77 -19.66
N ALA A 70 -3.36 0.40 -20.90
CA ALA A 70 -4.27 -0.30 -21.80
C ALA A 70 -4.73 -1.66 -21.24
N HIS A 71 -3.88 -2.32 -20.46
CA HIS A 71 -4.13 -3.64 -19.89
C HIS A 71 -4.53 -3.62 -18.40
N LEU A 72 -4.72 -2.43 -17.81
CA LEU A 72 -4.89 -2.28 -16.37
C LEU A 72 -6.01 -3.18 -15.81
N ASN A 73 -7.22 -3.09 -16.37
CA ASN A 73 -8.37 -3.81 -15.83
C ASN A 73 -8.24 -5.32 -16.01
N GLU A 74 -7.81 -5.77 -17.19
CA GLU A 74 -7.55 -7.19 -17.48
C GLU A 74 -6.49 -7.78 -16.53
N SER A 75 -5.44 -7.00 -16.26
CA SER A 75 -4.30 -7.45 -15.48
C SER A 75 -4.59 -7.55 -13.99
N ILE A 76 -5.41 -6.66 -13.42
CA ILE A 76 -5.55 -6.56 -11.95
C ILE A 76 -6.91 -7.01 -11.41
N CYS A 77 -7.98 -6.99 -12.21
CA CYS A 77 -9.32 -7.25 -11.69
C CYS A 77 -9.52 -8.74 -11.31
N CYS A 78 -10.32 -8.94 -10.27
CA CYS A 78 -10.92 -10.24 -9.97
C CYS A 78 -12.00 -10.53 -11.03
N GLY A 79 -12.06 -11.78 -11.50
CA GLY A 79 -13.14 -12.24 -12.35
C GLY A 79 -14.31 -12.80 -11.52
N PRO A 80 -15.56 -12.62 -11.95
CA PRO A 80 -16.01 -11.77 -13.06
C PRO A 80 -15.95 -10.27 -12.71
N PHE A 81 -15.65 -9.43 -13.71
CA PHE A 81 -15.61 -7.97 -13.56
C PHE A 81 -17.03 -7.40 -13.58
N TYR A 82 -17.48 -6.88 -12.43
CA TYR A 82 -18.76 -6.16 -12.33
C TYR A 82 -18.55 -4.68 -12.65
N GLY A 83 -18.65 -4.30 -13.93
CA GLY A 83 -18.54 -2.92 -14.40
C GLY A 83 -19.79 -2.06 -14.16
N ALA A 84 -20.50 -2.27 -13.04
CA ALA A 84 -21.73 -1.55 -12.77
C ALA A 84 -21.44 -0.09 -12.41
N LYS A 85 -21.89 0.84 -13.25
CA LYS A 85 -21.92 2.27 -12.92
C LYS A 85 -22.87 2.49 -11.74
N GLY A 86 -22.45 3.26 -10.75
CA GLY A 86 -23.32 3.68 -9.64
C GLY A 86 -23.50 2.67 -8.51
N LEU A 87 -22.56 1.74 -8.32
CA LEU A 87 -22.52 0.90 -7.11
C LEU A 87 -22.44 1.79 -5.85
N THR A 88 -23.51 1.81 -5.08
CA THR A 88 -23.54 2.40 -3.73
C THR A 88 -23.35 1.31 -2.68
N LEU A 89 -22.72 1.67 -1.57
CA LEU A 89 -22.69 0.81 -0.39
C LEU A 89 -23.63 1.42 0.65
N PRO A 90 -24.83 0.84 0.85
CA PRO A 90 -25.77 1.34 1.84
C PRO A 90 -25.24 1.04 3.24
N HIS A 91 -25.32 2.05 4.12
CA HIS A 91 -24.98 1.92 5.53
C HIS A 91 -26.26 1.93 6.35
N TYR A 92 -26.38 0.99 7.27
CA TYR A 92 -27.56 0.82 8.12
C TYR A 92 -27.15 0.96 9.58
N ASN A 93 -28.06 1.49 10.39
CA ASN A 93 -27.96 1.40 11.83
C ASN A 93 -28.12 -0.08 12.22
N ALA A 94 -27.14 -0.65 12.91
CA ALA A 94 -27.16 -2.07 13.28
C ALA A 94 -28.23 -2.41 14.34
N GLU A 95 -28.63 -1.43 15.17
CA GLU A 95 -29.67 -1.60 16.19
C GLU A 95 -31.08 -1.44 15.62
N THR A 96 -31.32 -0.40 14.83
CA THR A 96 -32.68 -0.08 14.33
C THR A 96 -32.98 -0.66 12.94
N GLY A 97 -31.95 -1.03 12.17
CA GLY A 97 -32.09 -1.47 10.78
C GLY A 97 -32.36 -0.35 9.78
N GLU A 98 -32.45 0.91 10.24
CA GLU A 98 -32.71 2.05 9.38
C GLU A 98 -31.51 2.36 8.48
N LYS A 99 -31.78 2.72 7.22
CA LYS A 99 -30.74 3.16 6.29
C LYS A 99 -30.25 4.55 6.69
N LEU A 100 -28.98 4.66 7.02
CA LEU A 100 -28.33 5.92 7.40
C LEU A 100 -28.00 6.76 6.15
N PHE A 101 -27.27 6.18 5.21
CA PHE A 101 -26.90 6.84 3.95
C PHE A 101 -26.39 5.84 2.90
N ASP A 102 -26.35 6.28 1.64
CA ASP A 102 -25.64 5.61 0.56
C ASP A 102 -24.27 6.25 0.37
N MET A 103 -23.20 5.45 0.47
CA MET A 103 -21.87 5.95 0.15
C MET A 103 -21.55 5.60 -1.32
N PRO A 104 -21.43 6.60 -2.22
CA PRO A 104 -21.18 6.35 -3.63
C PRO A 104 -19.82 5.68 -3.86
N GLY A 105 -19.75 4.74 -4.80
CA GLY A 105 -18.50 4.23 -5.33
C GLY A 105 -18.12 4.97 -6.62
N ASN A 106 -16.89 5.45 -6.70
CA ASN A 106 -16.35 5.99 -7.96
C ASN A 106 -15.84 4.83 -8.83
N GLU A 107 -16.68 4.36 -9.75
CA GLU A 107 -16.44 3.20 -10.63
C GLU A 107 -15.70 2.04 -9.94
N PRO A 108 -16.26 1.54 -8.81
CA PRO A 108 -15.54 0.62 -7.96
C PRO A 108 -15.36 -0.72 -8.66
N ARG A 109 -14.15 -1.29 -8.56
CA ARG A 109 -13.83 -2.62 -9.07
C ARG A 109 -13.07 -3.44 -8.05
N ARG A 110 -13.32 -4.75 -8.01
CA ARG A 110 -12.57 -5.66 -7.14
C ARG A 110 -11.30 -6.09 -7.85
N ILE A 111 -10.15 -5.88 -7.22
CA ILE A 111 -8.84 -6.25 -7.76
C ILE A 111 -8.16 -7.29 -6.88
N SER A 112 -7.29 -8.11 -7.46
CA SER A 112 -6.39 -8.98 -6.69
C SER A 112 -5.14 -8.21 -6.32
N ARG A 113 -4.73 -8.32 -5.05
CA ARG A 113 -3.49 -7.71 -4.56
C ARG A 113 -2.28 -8.29 -5.26
N ARG A 114 -2.24 -9.61 -5.41
CA ARG A 114 -1.18 -10.32 -6.16
C ARG A 114 -1.11 -9.87 -7.61
N LYS A 115 -2.26 -9.80 -8.29
CA LYS A 115 -2.31 -9.32 -9.67
C LYS A 115 -1.82 -7.88 -9.81
N LEU A 116 -2.25 -6.98 -8.91
CA LEU A 116 -1.78 -5.58 -8.89
C LEU A 116 -0.28 -5.49 -8.67
N ARG A 117 0.27 -6.24 -7.70
CA ARG A 117 1.72 -6.26 -7.47
C ARG A 117 2.47 -6.75 -8.70
N ASN A 118 2.06 -7.87 -9.29
CA ASN A 118 2.69 -8.43 -10.48
C ASN A 118 2.62 -7.43 -11.65
N PHE A 119 1.49 -6.77 -11.83
CA PHE A 119 1.32 -5.73 -12.83
C PHE A 119 2.30 -4.57 -12.62
N LEU A 120 2.41 -4.03 -11.40
CA LEU A 120 3.30 -2.91 -11.09
C LEU A 120 4.79 -3.30 -11.05
N ASN A 121 5.13 -4.57 -10.88
CA ASN A 121 6.52 -5.04 -10.83
C ASN A 121 7.19 -5.09 -12.22
N GLN A 122 6.43 -4.94 -13.30
CA GLN A 122 6.93 -5.06 -14.67
C GLN A 122 8.04 -4.03 -14.96
N GLY A 123 9.25 -4.52 -15.21
CA GLY A 123 10.41 -3.68 -15.55
C GLY A 123 10.94 -2.85 -14.38
N ILE A 124 10.61 -3.18 -13.13
CA ILE A 124 11.21 -2.60 -11.93
C ILE A 124 12.30 -3.54 -11.43
N ASP A 125 13.50 -2.99 -11.19
CA ASP A 125 14.60 -3.73 -10.56
C ASP A 125 14.42 -3.71 -9.04
N VAL A 126 13.95 -4.85 -8.49
CA VAL A 126 13.75 -5.05 -7.05
C VAL A 126 14.92 -5.84 -6.49
N LYS A 127 15.57 -5.30 -5.46
CA LYS A 127 16.62 -5.98 -4.72
C LYS A 127 16.03 -6.70 -3.52
N TYR A 128 16.15 -8.02 -3.53
CA TYR A 128 15.74 -8.86 -2.41
C TYR A 128 16.87 -8.92 -1.37
N VAL A 129 16.58 -8.46 -0.17
CA VAL A 129 17.54 -8.28 0.95
C VAL A 129 16.88 -8.69 2.26
N GLU A 130 17.64 -8.91 3.33
CA GLU A 130 17.02 -9.12 4.65
C GLU A 130 16.28 -7.86 5.16
N LYS A 131 15.57 -7.99 6.28
CA LYS A 131 14.80 -6.88 6.87
C LYS A 131 15.71 -5.66 7.10
N LEU A 132 15.16 -4.47 6.86
CA LEU A 132 15.83 -3.21 7.20
C LEU A 132 16.08 -3.16 8.71
N ARG A 133 17.33 -2.87 9.07
CA ARG A 133 17.78 -2.78 10.46
C ARG A 133 17.87 -1.35 10.97
N ASN A 134 18.40 -0.43 10.16
CA ASN A 134 18.62 0.95 10.58
C ASN A 134 18.65 1.93 9.41
N VAL A 135 18.30 3.18 9.69
CA VAL A 135 18.39 4.34 8.79
C VAL A 135 19.08 5.49 9.52
N HIS A 136 20.03 6.15 8.87
CA HIS A 136 20.70 7.34 9.42
C HIS A 136 21.19 8.27 8.32
N LYS A 137 21.47 9.53 8.66
CA LYS A 137 22.17 10.45 7.77
C LYS A 137 23.61 9.99 7.59
N GLU A 138 24.03 9.77 6.34
CA GLU A 138 25.45 9.53 6.00
C GLU A 138 26.17 10.84 5.69
N SER A 139 25.43 11.85 5.23
CA SER A 139 25.87 13.24 5.08
C SER A 139 24.65 14.16 5.24
N PRO A 140 24.81 15.50 5.26
CA PRO A 140 23.70 16.42 5.41
C PRO A 140 22.55 16.20 4.40
N ASN A 141 22.86 15.70 3.20
CA ASN A 141 21.90 15.54 2.10
C ASN A 141 21.70 14.09 1.65
N THR A 142 22.20 13.11 2.41
CA THR A 142 22.12 11.70 2.02
C THR A 142 21.78 10.80 3.20
N VAL A 143 20.91 9.84 2.93
CA VAL A 143 20.48 8.80 3.87
C VAL A 143 21.13 7.46 3.52
N LYS A 144 21.48 6.70 4.55
CA LYS A 144 21.97 5.32 4.45
C LYS A 144 21.03 4.36 5.14
N ALA A 145 20.64 3.32 4.41
CA ALA A 145 19.92 2.15 4.89
C ALA A 145 20.90 0.99 5.12
N THR A 146 20.74 0.29 6.24
CA THR A 146 21.47 -0.93 6.58
C THR A 146 20.48 -2.07 6.82
N PHE A 147 20.70 -3.22 6.21
CA PHE A 147 19.87 -4.42 6.31
C PHE A 147 20.49 -5.45 7.26
N GLU A 148 19.69 -6.41 7.74
CA GLU A 148 20.13 -7.44 8.70
C GLU A 148 21.22 -8.38 8.14
N ASP A 149 21.27 -8.57 6.81
CA ASP A 149 22.33 -9.33 6.11
C ASP A 149 23.65 -8.56 5.94
N GLY A 150 23.71 -7.30 6.39
CA GLY A 150 24.86 -6.41 6.25
C GLY A 150 24.91 -5.63 4.93
N THR A 151 23.96 -5.85 4.02
CA THR A 151 23.80 -5.01 2.83
C THR A 151 23.56 -3.57 3.25
N THR A 152 24.09 -2.62 2.48
CA THR A 152 23.84 -1.19 2.69
C THR A 152 23.49 -0.50 1.39
N ALA A 153 22.74 0.60 1.50
CA ALA A 153 22.41 1.44 0.37
C ALA A 153 22.34 2.92 0.77
N THR A 154 22.98 3.76 -0.03
CA THR A 154 22.95 5.22 0.14
C THR A 154 22.11 5.85 -0.97
N GLY A 155 21.35 6.88 -0.60
CA GLY A 155 20.53 7.71 -1.50
C GLY A 155 20.32 9.11 -0.93
N HIS A 156 19.57 9.92 -1.65
CA HIS A 156 19.20 11.28 -1.25
C HIS A 156 17.89 11.29 -0.47
N VAL A 157 16.98 10.37 -0.78
CA VAL A 157 15.71 10.17 -0.07
C VAL A 157 15.48 8.69 0.15
N LEU A 158 14.90 8.36 1.32
CA LEU A 158 14.36 7.04 1.62
C LEU A 158 12.86 7.12 1.88
N ILE A 159 12.10 6.26 1.23
CA ILE A 159 10.64 6.19 1.37
C ILE A 159 10.26 4.81 1.89
N GLY A 160 9.72 4.75 3.10
CA GLY A 160 9.20 3.54 3.71
C GLY A 160 7.82 3.18 3.15
N CYS A 161 7.77 2.10 2.36
CA CYS A 161 6.58 1.49 1.77
C CYS A 161 6.39 0.03 2.25
N ASP A 162 6.91 -0.28 3.44
CA ASP A 162 7.13 -1.63 3.97
C ASP A 162 5.99 -2.16 4.86
N GLY A 163 4.84 -1.51 4.78
CA GLY A 163 3.57 -2.00 5.33
C GLY A 163 3.32 -1.62 6.79
N ALA A 164 2.21 -2.13 7.35
CA ALA A 164 1.72 -1.79 8.69
C ALA A 164 2.65 -2.18 9.86
N ARG A 165 3.73 -2.92 9.59
CA ARG A 165 4.78 -3.24 10.57
C ARG A 165 6.12 -2.73 10.06
N SER A 166 6.11 -1.45 9.66
CA SER A 166 7.23 -0.78 9.04
C SER A 166 8.47 -0.84 9.94
N ALA A 167 9.61 -1.20 9.35
CA ALA A 167 10.93 -1.06 9.94
C ALA A 167 11.49 0.36 9.75
N VAL A 168 11.01 1.12 8.75
CA VAL A 168 11.40 2.52 8.54
C VAL A 168 10.77 3.43 9.61
N ARG A 169 9.49 3.20 9.95
CA ARG A 169 8.75 4.03 10.91
C ARG A 169 9.47 4.22 12.26
N PRO A 170 9.93 3.19 12.98
CA PRO A 170 10.64 3.38 14.24
C PRO A 170 11.98 4.10 14.09
N CYS A 171 12.65 3.99 12.92
CA CYS A 171 13.85 4.79 12.64
C CYS A 171 13.54 6.28 12.49
N LEU A 172 12.31 6.64 12.08
CA LEU A 172 11.89 8.02 11.86
C LEU A 172 11.31 8.66 13.13
N VAL A 173 10.45 7.95 13.87
CA VAL A 173 9.67 8.53 14.99
C VAL A 173 9.98 7.91 16.36
N GLY A 174 10.92 6.97 16.42
CA GLY A 174 11.20 6.18 17.62
C GLY A 174 10.19 5.06 17.85
N GLU A 175 10.57 4.10 18.71
CA GLU A 175 9.80 2.87 18.95
C GLU A 175 8.40 3.12 19.54
N ASP A 176 8.28 4.09 20.46
CA ASP A 176 7.03 4.36 21.16
C ASP A 176 5.97 4.98 20.23
N ALA A 177 6.35 5.96 19.41
CA ALA A 177 5.44 6.57 18.44
C ALA A 177 5.19 5.68 17.21
N ALA A 178 6.03 4.67 16.98
CA ALA A 178 5.87 3.71 15.90
C ALA A 178 4.92 2.54 16.24
N GLN A 179 4.37 2.47 17.46
CA GLN A 179 3.46 1.38 17.84
C GLN A 179 2.11 1.47 17.14
N LEU A 180 1.59 0.29 16.77
CA LEU A 180 0.19 0.13 16.36
C LEU A 180 -0.70 0.23 17.59
N MET A 181 -1.80 0.96 17.47
CA MET A 181 -2.85 1.05 18.47
C MET A 181 -3.96 0.06 18.11
N ASP A 182 -4.31 -0.81 19.06
CA ASP A 182 -5.51 -1.64 18.96
C ASP A 182 -6.75 -0.73 19.04
N LEU A 183 -7.69 -0.93 18.12
CA LEU A 183 -9.02 -0.34 18.19
C LEU A 183 -9.97 -1.33 18.84
N ASP A 184 -10.85 -0.83 19.71
CA ASP A 184 -11.98 -1.57 20.28
C ASP A 184 -13.10 -1.75 19.24
N ILE A 185 -12.73 -2.13 18.01
CA ILE A 185 -13.61 -2.37 16.88
C ILE A 185 -13.35 -3.79 16.37
N GLN A 186 -14.41 -4.58 16.37
CA GLN A 186 -14.42 -5.93 15.85
C GLN A 186 -15.12 -5.95 14.50
N MET A 187 -14.43 -6.43 13.48
CA MET A 187 -14.99 -6.56 12.14
C MET A 187 -15.22 -8.03 11.81
N PHE A 188 -16.42 -8.36 11.35
CA PHE A 188 -16.75 -9.68 10.81
C PHE A 188 -17.47 -9.51 9.48
N ASN A 189 -17.22 -10.43 8.55
CA ASN A 189 -17.91 -10.47 7.26
C ASN A 189 -18.93 -11.60 7.30
N LEU A 190 -20.22 -11.26 7.16
CA LEU A 190 -21.26 -12.25 6.89
C LEU A 190 -21.58 -12.23 5.41
N ALA A 191 -21.42 -13.38 4.77
CA ALA A 191 -21.96 -13.61 3.44
C ALA A 191 -23.38 -14.17 3.56
N ALA A 192 -24.34 -13.61 2.83
CA ALA A 192 -25.67 -14.21 2.69
C ALA A 192 -25.55 -15.48 1.83
N PRO A 193 -25.71 -16.70 2.39
CA PRO A 193 -25.41 -17.94 1.68
C PRO A 193 -26.29 -18.16 0.45
N LYS A 194 -27.50 -17.60 0.45
CA LYS A 194 -28.52 -17.80 -0.60
C LYS A 194 -28.04 -17.48 -2.01
N ASP A 195 -27.13 -16.52 -2.14
CA ASP A 195 -26.63 -16.03 -3.44
C ASP A 195 -25.31 -16.69 -3.86
N PHE A 196 -24.80 -17.65 -3.06
CA PHE A 196 -23.55 -18.34 -3.35
C PHE A 196 -23.77 -19.51 -4.33
N ALA A 197 -22.72 -19.85 -5.06
CA ALA A 197 -22.67 -21.09 -5.83
C ALA A 197 -22.46 -22.30 -4.91
N GLU A 198 -22.89 -23.48 -5.34
CA GLU A 198 -22.57 -24.71 -4.61
C GLU A 198 -21.08 -25.06 -4.69
N PRO A 199 -20.50 -25.68 -3.65
CA PRO A 199 -21.15 -26.13 -2.40
C PRO A 199 -21.23 -25.04 -1.31
N TRP A 200 -20.73 -23.82 -1.57
CA TRP A 200 -20.59 -22.77 -0.56
C TRP A 200 -21.92 -22.25 -0.02
N ARG A 201 -22.97 -22.29 -0.85
CA ARG A 201 -24.33 -22.02 -0.40
C ARG A 201 -24.81 -23.05 0.62
N SER A 202 -24.72 -24.34 0.31
CA SER A 202 -25.08 -25.40 1.27
C SER A 202 -24.23 -25.34 2.54
N VAL A 203 -22.92 -25.15 2.40
CA VAL A 203 -22.01 -25.01 3.56
C VAL A 203 -22.43 -23.82 4.42
N GLY A 204 -22.63 -22.64 3.81
CA GLY A 204 -23.07 -21.43 4.51
C GLY A 204 -24.44 -21.57 5.18
N ALA A 205 -25.39 -22.28 4.56
CA ALA A 205 -26.70 -22.54 5.14
C ALA A 205 -26.66 -23.57 6.29
N SER A 206 -25.66 -24.45 6.32
CA SER A 206 -25.46 -25.43 7.39
C SER A 206 -24.74 -24.87 8.63
N LEU A 207 -24.29 -23.62 8.58
CA LEU A 207 -23.64 -22.95 9.71
C LEU A 207 -24.62 -22.79 10.88
N THR A 208 -24.24 -23.32 12.04
CA THR A 208 -25.04 -23.30 13.27
C THR A 208 -24.77 -22.04 14.10
N SER A 209 -25.70 -21.66 14.97
CA SER A 209 -25.58 -20.42 15.78
C SER A 209 -24.48 -20.46 16.85
N ASP A 210 -23.91 -21.63 17.14
CA ASP A 210 -22.85 -21.88 18.11
C ASP A 210 -21.43 -21.82 17.52
N LEU A 211 -21.28 -21.29 16.29
CA LEU A 211 -19.98 -21.06 15.68
C LEU A 211 -19.11 -20.11 16.51
N THR A 212 -17.93 -20.59 16.87
CA THR A 212 -16.87 -19.75 17.43
C THR A 212 -16.18 -19.00 16.29
N TRP A 213 -16.32 -17.68 16.27
CA TRP A 213 -15.67 -16.83 15.29
C TRP A 213 -14.31 -16.38 15.81
N SER A 214 -13.26 -16.58 15.01
CA SER A 214 -11.99 -15.88 15.24
C SER A 214 -12.17 -14.42 14.88
N THR A 215 -11.88 -13.53 15.82
CA THR A 215 -12.01 -12.10 15.58
C THR A 215 -10.64 -11.50 15.35
N ASP A 216 -10.45 -10.91 14.17
CA ASP A 216 -9.23 -10.13 13.91
C ASP A 216 -9.31 -8.81 14.68
N ARG A 217 -8.26 -8.49 15.44
CA ARG A 217 -8.12 -7.16 16.04
C ARG A 217 -7.83 -6.15 14.94
N THR A 218 -8.52 -5.03 15.02
CA THR A 218 -8.29 -3.92 14.12
C THR A 218 -7.22 -3.02 14.73
N THR A 219 -6.15 -2.73 14.00
CA THR A 219 -5.09 -1.82 14.44
C THR A 219 -5.00 -0.59 13.55
N VAL A 220 -4.51 0.50 14.12
CA VAL A 220 -4.26 1.76 13.41
C VAL A 220 -2.96 2.37 13.88
N TYR A 221 -2.30 3.14 13.02
CA TYR A 221 -1.28 4.08 13.50
C TYR A 221 -1.93 5.34 14.08
N LYS A 222 -1.45 5.75 15.26
CA LYS A 222 -1.78 7.07 15.78
C LYS A 222 -1.18 8.14 14.85
N PRO A 223 -1.94 9.17 14.46
CA PRO A 223 -1.38 10.31 13.75
C PRO A 223 -0.26 10.94 14.56
N PHE A 224 0.85 11.25 13.90
CA PHE A 224 2.04 11.82 14.50
C PHE A 224 2.62 12.87 13.54
N ASP A 225 2.98 14.02 14.07
CA ASP A 225 3.72 15.04 13.32
C ASP A 225 5.20 14.77 13.51
N TRP A 226 5.85 14.25 12.47
CA TRP A 226 7.29 13.97 12.47
C TRP A 226 8.11 15.07 11.79
N SER A 227 7.55 16.25 11.51
CA SER A 227 8.27 17.32 10.80
C SER A 227 9.51 17.83 11.54
N ALA A 228 9.56 17.65 12.86
CA ALA A 228 10.70 18.03 13.70
C ALA A 228 11.72 16.90 13.92
N GLU A 229 11.48 15.70 13.40
CA GLU A 229 12.39 14.56 13.58
C GLU A 229 13.66 14.72 12.74
N GLU A 230 14.78 14.18 13.24
CA GLU A 230 16.11 14.38 12.64
C GLU A 230 16.18 13.96 11.16
N LEU A 231 15.43 12.93 10.78
CA LEU A 231 15.43 12.34 9.44
C LEU A 231 14.31 12.89 8.53
N ALA A 232 13.43 13.76 9.03
CA ALA A 232 12.20 14.17 8.34
C ALA A 232 12.42 14.88 7.00
N ASP A 233 13.61 15.44 6.81
CA ASP A 233 14.04 16.14 5.59
C ASP A 233 14.49 15.22 4.46
N ILE A 234 14.77 13.94 4.74
CA ILE A 234 15.25 12.97 3.73
C ILE A 234 14.63 11.57 3.88
N VAL A 235 13.77 11.35 4.88
CA VAL A 235 13.05 10.11 5.11
C VAL A 235 11.57 10.38 5.30
N THR A 236 10.73 9.66 4.57
CA THR A 236 9.28 9.71 4.73
C THR A 236 8.64 8.33 4.59
N LEU A 237 7.33 8.24 4.85
CA LEU A 237 6.55 7.01 4.84
C LEU A 237 5.39 7.13 3.85
N ALA A 238 4.97 6.01 3.27
CA ALA A 238 3.82 5.96 2.36
C ALA A 238 3.02 4.67 2.53
N GLY A 239 1.71 4.74 2.27
CA GLY A 239 0.78 3.63 2.46
C GLY A 239 0.68 3.19 3.91
N ASP A 240 0.50 1.88 4.13
CA ASP A 240 0.32 1.33 5.48
C ASP A 240 1.49 1.64 6.44
N ALA A 241 2.69 1.95 5.94
CA ALA A 241 3.81 2.38 6.79
C ALA A 241 3.55 3.76 7.44
N ALA A 242 2.85 4.66 6.72
CA ALA A 242 2.43 5.97 7.22
C ALA A 242 1.10 5.88 7.97
N HIS A 243 0.11 5.20 7.40
CA HIS A 243 -1.28 5.19 7.85
C HIS A 243 -1.93 3.81 7.72
N ALA A 244 -1.39 2.82 8.44
CA ALA A 244 -2.11 1.58 8.67
C ALA A 244 -3.51 1.89 9.22
N ILE A 245 -4.54 1.55 8.46
CA ILE A 245 -5.95 1.82 8.77
C ILE A 245 -6.81 0.57 8.59
N PRO A 246 -8.01 0.51 9.20
CA PRO A 246 -8.93 -0.60 9.02
C PRO A 246 -9.25 -0.85 7.53
N PRO A 247 -9.47 -2.12 7.12
CA PRO A 247 -9.62 -2.49 5.70
C PRO A 247 -10.95 -2.06 5.05
N HIS A 248 -11.66 -1.11 5.66
CA HIS A 248 -12.95 -0.63 5.20
C HIS A 248 -12.86 -0.12 3.76
N ARG A 249 -13.72 -0.62 2.86
CA ARG A 249 -13.80 -0.25 1.43
C ARG A 249 -12.48 -0.25 0.63
N GLY A 250 -11.41 -0.86 1.14
CA GLY A 250 -10.08 -0.74 0.54
C GLY A 250 -9.49 0.68 0.61
N GLN A 251 -9.93 1.52 1.55
CA GLN A 251 -9.43 2.90 1.71
C GLN A 251 -7.89 2.92 1.83
N GLY A 252 -7.32 2.01 2.62
CA GLY A 252 -5.86 1.92 2.79
C GLY A 252 -5.10 1.81 1.47
N LEU A 253 -5.53 0.91 0.57
CA LEU A 253 -4.93 0.81 -0.75
C LEU A 253 -5.12 2.09 -1.58
N ASN A 254 -6.32 2.65 -1.60
CA ASN A 254 -6.59 3.81 -2.46
C ASN A 254 -5.80 5.05 -2.00
N ASN A 255 -5.69 5.29 -0.69
CA ASN A 255 -4.83 6.32 -0.12
C ASN A 255 -3.36 6.04 -0.43
N ALA A 256 -2.91 4.80 -0.28
CA ALA A 256 -1.53 4.42 -0.57
C ALA A 256 -1.14 4.67 -2.04
N LEU A 257 -2.07 4.45 -2.99
CA LEU A 257 -1.84 4.77 -4.41
C LEU A 257 -1.77 6.28 -4.64
N GLU A 258 -2.55 7.07 -3.90
CA GLU A 258 -2.51 8.52 -3.93
C GLU A 258 -1.20 9.07 -3.35
N ASP A 259 -0.72 8.54 -2.21
CA ASP A 259 0.58 8.89 -1.64
C ASP A 259 1.70 8.69 -2.66
N ALA A 260 1.72 7.51 -3.30
CA ALA A 260 2.73 7.19 -4.30
C ALA A 260 2.70 8.20 -5.45
N ALA A 261 1.51 8.54 -5.97
CA ALA A 261 1.39 9.50 -7.05
C ALA A 261 1.80 10.93 -6.67
N LYS A 262 1.50 11.37 -5.45
CA LYS A 262 1.94 12.68 -4.93
C LYS A 262 3.45 12.70 -4.71
N LEU A 263 4.01 11.66 -4.10
CA LEU A 263 5.45 11.54 -3.90
C LEU A 263 6.23 11.50 -5.22
N VAL A 264 5.66 10.90 -6.28
CA VAL A 264 6.25 10.99 -7.62
C VAL A 264 6.41 12.45 -8.05
N ASP A 265 5.39 13.28 -7.87
CA ASP A 265 5.46 14.70 -8.24
C ASP A 265 6.54 15.43 -7.41
N GLU A 266 6.45 15.33 -6.09
CA GLU A 266 7.33 16.08 -5.17
C GLU A 266 8.81 15.68 -5.32
N VAL A 267 9.09 14.38 -5.40
CA VAL A 267 10.45 13.86 -5.56
C VAL A 267 11.01 14.20 -6.95
N THR A 268 10.16 14.26 -7.98
CA THR A 268 10.58 14.67 -9.32
C THR A 268 11.01 16.13 -9.35
N LEU A 269 10.24 17.03 -8.75
CA LEU A 269 10.58 18.45 -8.64
C LEU A 269 11.92 18.63 -7.90
N ALA A 270 12.12 17.88 -6.82
CA ALA A 270 13.36 17.97 -6.06
C ALA A 270 14.57 17.35 -6.79
N ALA A 271 14.38 16.23 -7.50
CA ALA A 271 15.41 15.64 -8.35
C ALA A 271 15.84 16.57 -9.50
N GLN A 272 14.95 17.47 -9.92
CA GLN A 272 15.21 18.51 -10.92
C GLN A 272 15.78 19.80 -10.31
N GLY A 273 15.98 19.86 -8.99
CA GLY A 273 16.47 21.05 -8.28
C GLY A 273 15.48 22.20 -8.23
N GLN A 274 14.19 21.95 -8.49
CA GLN A 274 13.14 22.96 -8.48
C GLN A 274 12.60 23.23 -7.07
N GLN A 275 12.81 22.30 -6.14
CA GLN A 275 12.49 22.47 -4.73
C GLN A 275 13.42 21.66 -3.83
N SER A 276 13.38 21.97 -2.53
CA SER A 276 13.90 21.12 -1.48
C SER A 276 12.92 19.96 -1.23
N ILE A 277 13.43 18.80 -0.77
CA ILE A 277 12.56 17.76 -0.19
C ILE A 277 12.17 18.10 1.26
N ALA A 278 13.02 18.89 1.94
CA ALA A 278 12.76 19.46 3.25
C ALA A 278 11.92 20.73 3.16
#